data_AF-Q9XXT4-F1
#
_entry.id   AF-Q9XXT4-F1
#
_cell.length_a   1.000
_cell.length_b   1.000
_cell.length_c   1.000
_cell.angle_alpha   90.00
_cell.angle_beta   90.00
_cell.angle_gamma   90.00
#
_symmetry.space_group_name_H-M   'P 1'
#
loop_
_entity.id
_entity.type
_entity.pdbx_description
1 polymer ?
#
loop_
_entity_poly.entity_id
_entity_poly.type
_entity_poly.pdbx_seq_one_letter_code
_entity_poly.pdbx_strand_id
1 'polypeptide(L)'
;MIGIQCFLFLIPCTFSAMSDYSVPKLDSEVQYLIVVKNSSLTKHLIRKLESYNWTLPAIATLDKWMSKHWIDPINREQVWSSSGLNLGRKEVRDAVKKLLYKFKAKKNYINYLCSTAIEEGIFNKADTEKIRNNYWKLQYKYTYPNTQSMLFSPYSTEYYNQNIDPEGLVKLKAISDKYLEDTKQEQLLKWNYYKYYYYTYEYYYS
;
A
#
# COMPACT_ATOMS: atom_id res chain seq x y z
N MET A 1 44.91 -11.03 3.83
CA MET A 1 44.07 -9.81 3.98
C MET A 1 43.22 -9.64 2.72
N ILE A 2 42.18 -10.46 2.56
CA ILE A 2 41.17 -10.29 1.49
C ILE A 2 40.06 -9.49 2.15
N GLY A 3 40.27 -8.18 2.25
CA GLY A 3 39.39 -7.26 2.97
C GLY A 3 39.22 -5.98 2.17
N ILE A 4 37.99 -5.48 2.17
CA ILE A 4 37.57 -4.15 1.71
C ILE A 4 37.23 -4.04 0.21
N GLN A 5 38.05 -4.53 -0.73
CA GLN A 5 37.75 -4.30 -2.16
C GLN A 5 36.48 -5.01 -2.66
N CYS A 6 36.17 -6.23 -2.17
CA CYS A 6 34.93 -6.92 -2.55
C CYS A 6 33.66 -6.31 -1.92
N PHE A 7 33.76 -5.58 -0.80
CA PHE A 7 32.59 -4.98 -0.15
C PHE A 7 32.11 -3.72 -0.89
N LEU A 8 33.03 -2.93 -1.44
CA LEU A 8 32.67 -1.70 -2.17
C LEU A 8 32.05 -1.98 -3.55
N PHE A 9 32.27 -3.15 -4.15
CA PHE A 9 31.58 -3.56 -5.39
C PHE A 9 30.19 -4.18 -5.15
N LEU A 10 29.89 -4.62 -3.93
CA LEU A 10 28.56 -5.16 -3.58
C LEU A 10 27.56 -4.06 -3.13
N ILE A 11 28.05 -2.88 -2.77
CA ILE A 11 27.20 -1.76 -2.34
C ILE A 11 26.49 -1.04 -3.51
N PRO A 12 27.07 -0.83 -4.71
CA PRO A 12 26.36 -0.13 -5.79
C PRO A 12 25.31 -1.01 -6.48
N CYS A 13 25.48 -2.34 -6.52
CA CYS A 13 24.51 -3.21 -7.20
C CYS A 13 23.21 -3.41 -6.41
N THR A 14 23.24 -3.32 -5.07
CA THR A 14 22.02 -3.46 -4.25
C THR A 14 21.24 -2.16 -4.09
N PHE A 15 21.87 -1.01 -4.36
CA PHE A 15 21.21 0.29 -4.45
C PHE A 15 20.89 0.71 -5.89
N SER A 16 20.91 -0.23 -6.85
CA SER A 16 20.22 -0.06 -8.14
C SER A 16 18.81 0.38 -7.82
N ALA A 17 18.57 1.69 -7.93
CA ALA A 17 17.47 2.42 -7.34
C ALA A 17 16.22 1.54 -7.29
N MET A 18 16.03 0.85 -6.15
CA MET A 18 14.76 0.23 -5.85
C MET A 18 13.84 1.43 -5.84
N SER A 19 13.16 1.64 -6.98
CA SER A 19 12.35 2.83 -7.15
C SER A 19 11.46 2.88 -5.94
N ASP A 20 11.13 4.07 -5.47
CA ASP A 20 10.29 4.27 -4.29
C ASP A 20 8.98 3.43 -4.32
N TYR A 21 8.62 2.85 -5.47
CA TYR A 21 7.48 1.99 -5.75
C TYR A 21 7.72 0.47 -5.65
N SER A 22 8.95 -0.01 -5.40
CA SER A 22 9.25 -1.46 -5.27
C SER A 22 9.03 -2.01 -3.86
N VAL A 23 8.68 -1.16 -2.91
CA VAL A 23 8.45 -1.55 -1.51
C VAL A 23 6.98 -1.35 -1.13
N PRO A 24 6.47 -2.12 -0.14
CA PRO A 24 5.15 -1.89 0.42
C PRO A 24 4.95 -0.44 0.87
N LYS A 25 4.01 0.26 0.25
CA LYS A 25 3.61 1.62 0.62
C LYS A 25 2.20 1.69 1.20
N LEU A 26 2.06 2.49 2.24
CA LEU A 26 0.76 2.85 2.77
C LEU A 26 -0.03 3.63 1.72
N ASP A 27 -1.35 3.58 1.84
CA ASP A 27 -2.24 4.31 0.94
C ASP A 27 -1.91 5.81 1.01
N SER A 28 -1.87 6.48 -0.14
CA SER A 28 -1.53 7.91 -0.22
C SER A 28 -2.51 8.76 0.61
N GLU A 29 -3.73 8.25 0.80
CA GLU A 29 -4.75 8.76 1.73
C GLU A 29 -4.21 9.04 3.15
N VAL A 30 -3.24 8.26 3.65
CA VAL A 30 -2.63 8.54 4.97
C VAL A 30 -1.91 9.89 4.98
N GLN A 31 -1.27 10.29 3.87
CA GLN A 31 -0.62 11.62 3.76
C GLN A 31 -1.65 12.74 3.83
N TYR A 32 -2.82 12.54 3.22
CA TYR A 32 -3.91 13.52 3.21
C TYR A 32 -4.69 13.58 4.54
N LEU A 33 -4.76 12.46 5.27
CA LEU A 33 -5.37 12.40 6.59
C LEU A 33 -4.48 13.00 7.68
N ILE A 34 -3.16 12.84 7.55
CA ILE A 34 -2.15 13.29 8.52
C ILE A 34 -1.45 14.54 7.98
N VAL A 35 -2.22 15.58 7.68
CA VAL A 35 -1.68 16.87 7.26
C VAL A 35 -1.28 17.65 8.50
N VAL A 36 0.02 17.78 8.72
CA VAL A 36 0.60 18.75 9.66
C VAL A 36 1.49 19.72 8.89
N LYS A 37 1.69 20.93 9.44
CA LYS A 37 2.51 22.00 8.84
C LYS A 37 3.91 21.52 8.41
N ASN A 38 4.45 20.49 9.06
CA ASN A 38 5.74 19.89 8.74
C ASN A 38 5.58 18.55 8.00
N SER A 39 5.63 18.59 6.67
CA SER A 39 5.50 17.40 5.81
C SER A 39 6.58 16.34 6.06
N SER A 40 7.77 16.73 6.53
CA SER A 40 8.84 15.79 6.89
C SER A 40 8.45 14.91 8.07
N LEU A 41 7.71 15.44 9.05
CA LEU A 41 7.17 14.64 10.16
C LEU A 41 6.13 13.62 9.67
N THR A 42 5.23 14.02 8.77
CA THR A 42 4.26 13.12 8.16
C THR A 42 4.96 12.00 7.39
N LYS A 43 5.96 12.34 6.55
CA LYS A 43 6.75 11.35 5.80
C LYS A 43 7.48 10.36 6.72
N HIS A 44 8.09 10.86 7.80
CA HIS A 44 8.77 10.00 8.77
C HIS A 44 7.79 9.06 9.49
N LEU A 45 6.63 9.56 9.92
CA LEU A 45 5.58 8.72 10.50
C LEU A 45 5.16 7.62 9.53
N ILE A 46 4.86 7.97 8.27
CA ILE A 46 4.38 7.01 7.29
C ILE A 46 5.41 5.92 7.03
N ARG A 47 6.69 6.26 6.82
CA ARG A 47 7.77 5.26 6.68
C ARG A 47 7.86 4.35 7.90
N LYS A 48 7.70 4.91 9.10
CA LYS A 48 7.70 4.13 10.34
C LYS A 48 6.49 3.18 10.40
N LEU A 49 5.30 3.65 10.02
CA LEU A 49 4.10 2.82 9.94
C LEU A 49 4.22 1.70 8.89
N GLU A 50 4.80 1.99 7.72
CA GLU A 50 5.07 1.03 6.64
C GLU A 50 6.02 -0.09 7.07
N SER A 51 6.98 0.21 7.96
CA SER A 51 7.95 -0.76 8.47
C SER A 51 7.34 -1.86 9.35
N TYR A 52 6.15 -1.64 9.91
CA TYR A 52 5.50 -2.64 10.77
C TYR A 52 4.86 -3.77 9.96
N ASN A 53 5.07 -5.00 10.43
CA ASN A 53 4.38 -6.20 9.94
C ASN A 53 3.08 -6.50 10.69
N TRP A 54 2.91 -5.88 11.87
CA TRP A 54 1.75 -6.06 12.75
C TRP A 54 1.06 -4.72 12.98
N THR A 55 -0.26 -4.72 12.87
CA THR A 55 -1.04 -3.48 12.95
C THR A 55 -1.03 -2.87 14.34
N LEU A 56 -1.01 -3.66 15.42
CA LEU A 56 -1.07 -3.14 16.79
C LEU A 56 0.13 -2.22 17.14
N PRO A 57 1.40 -2.60 16.90
CA PRO A 57 2.53 -1.68 17.06
C PRO A 57 2.45 -0.40 16.20
N ALA A 58 1.90 -0.50 14.98
CA ALA A 58 1.70 0.65 14.11
C ALA A 58 0.66 1.62 14.70
N ILE A 59 -0.45 1.09 15.25
CA ILE A 59 -1.47 1.89 15.93
C ILE A 59 -0.90 2.57 17.18
N ALA A 60 -0.11 1.86 17.99
CA ALA A 60 0.53 2.48 19.15
C ALA A 60 1.50 3.62 18.75
N THR A 61 2.22 3.45 17.63
CA THR A 61 3.08 4.49 17.07
C THR A 61 2.28 5.70 16.58
N LEU A 62 1.17 5.45 15.88
CA LEU A 62 0.23 6.49 15.46
C LEU A 62 -0.29 7.25 16.68
N ASP A 63 -0.77 6.55 17.71
CA ASP A 63 -1.34 7.15 18.92
C ASP A 63 -0.32 8.04 19.63
N LYS A 64 0.92 7.56 19.81
CA LYS A 64 2.01 8.36 20.38
C LYS A 64 2.31 9.61 19.55
N TRP A 65 2.30 9.48 18.23
CA TRP A 65 2.56 10.61 17.33
C TRP A 65 1.41 11.63 17.40
N MET A 66 0.15 11.17 17.36
CA MET A 66 -1.02 12.04 17.42
C MET A 66 -1.08 12.80 18.75
N SER A 67 -0.82 12.15 19.88
CA SER A 67 -0.79 12.83 21.19
C SER A 67 0.25 13.95 21.27
N LYS A 68 1.34 13.85 20.52
CA LYS A 68 2.43 14.84 20.53
C LYS A 68 2.28 15.93 19.46
N HIS A 69 1.70 15.60 18.31
CA HIS A 69 1.78 16.44 17.11
C HIS A 69 0.42 16.83 16.53
N TRP A 70 -0.67 16.17 16.94
CA TRP A 70 -2.01 16.49 16.44
C TRP A 70 -2.54 17.76 17.08
N ILE A 71 -2.77 18.77 16.27
CA ILE A 71 -3.48 19.99 16.67
C ILE A 71 -4.92 19.82 16.20
N ASP A 72 -5.87 19.81 17.14
CA ASP A 72 -7.28 19.75 16.79
C ASP A 72 -7.69 21.00 16.00
N PRO A 73 -8.48 20.86 14.92
CA PRO A 73 -8.91 22.01 14.14
C PRO A 73 -9.75 22.96 15.01
N ILE A 74 -9.42 24.26 14.96
CA ILE A 74 -10.08 25.32 15.76
C ILE A 74 -11.56 25.46 15.35
N ASN A 75 -11.86 25.27 14.07
CA ASN A 75 -13.21 25.21 13.53
C ASN A 75 -13.30 24.02 12.57
N ARG A 76 -14.34 23.19 12.72
CA ARG A 76 -14.69 22.12 11.76
C ARG A 76 -15.20 22.65 10.42
N GLU A 77 -15.18 23.95 10.17
CA GLU A 77 -15.40 24.56 8.86
C GLU A 77 -14.10 25.01 8.17
N GLN A 78 -13.00 25.16 8.92
CA GLN A 78 -11.71 25.49 8.33
C GLN A 78 -11.06 24.23 7.75
N VAL A 79 -11.10 24.13 6.42
CA VAL A 79 -10.57 23.05 5.59
C VAL A 79 -9.05 22.93 5.75
N TRP A 80 -8.58 22.09 6.68
CA TRP A 80 -7.14 21.80 6.81
C TRP A 80 -6.69 20.60 5.95
N SER A 81 -7.63 19.89 5.31
CA SER A 81 -7.34 18.80 4.39
C SER A 81 -7.72 19.19 2.96
N SER A 82 -6.85 18.90 2.00
CA SER A 82 -7.19 19.03 0.57
C SER A 82 -8.36 18.12 0.15
N SER A 83 -8.75 17.17 1.01
CA SER A 83 -9.96 16.35 0.81
C SER A 83 -11.25 17.08 1.17
N GLY A 84 -11.21 18.31 1.70
CA GLY A 84 -12.42 19.01 2.15
C GLY A 84 -13.03 18.42 3.43
N LEU A 85 -12.31 17.50 4.10
CA LEU A 85 -12.83 16.73 5.23
C LEU A 85 -12.32 17.34 6.54
N ASN A 86 -13.21 17.97 7.28
CA ASN A 86 -12.94 18.48 8.62
C ASN A 86 -13.10 17.38 9.66
N LEU A 87 -12.12 16.48 9.69
CA LEU A 87 -12.08 15.33 10.56
C LEU A 87 -11.49 15.71 11.92
N GLY A 88 -12.16 15.34 13.01
CA GLY A 88 -11.55 15.37 14.32
C GLY A 88 -10.45 14.30 14.45
N ARG A 89 -9.66 14.40 15.53
CA ARG A 89 -8.59 13.43 15.85
C ARG A 89 -9.08 11.99 15.83
N LYS A 90 -10.28 11.72 16.36
CA LYS A 90 -10.84 10.36 16.45
C LYS A 90 -11.13 9.79 15.07
N GLU A 91 -11.76 10.58 14.22
CA GLU A 91 -12.15 10.22 12.86
C GLU A 91 -10.91 9.94 12.00
N VAL A 92 -9.89 10.80 12.10
CA VAL A 92 -8.58 10.58 11.44
C VAL A 92 -7.92 9.31 11.93
N ARG A 93 -7.85 9.13 13.26
CA ARG A 93 -7.25 7.93 13.86
C ARG A 93 -7.92 6.67 13.35
N ASP A 94 -9.24 6.63 13.34
CA ASP A 94 -9.99 5.44 12.91
C ASP A 94 -9.85 5.18 11.40
N ALA A 95 -9.77 6.23 10.57
CA ALA A 95 -9.48 6.11 9.15
C ALA A 95 -8.08 5.54 8.91
N VAL A 96 -7.05 6.10 9.57
CA VAL A 96 -5.66 5.61 9.46
C VAL A 96 -5.55 4.17 9.97
N LYS A 97 -6.25 3.80 11.05
CA LYS A 97 -6.32 2.41 11.52
C LYS A 97 -6.84 1.46 10.44
N LYS A 98 -7.96 1.80 9.79
CA LYS A 98 -8.50 1.00 8.68
C LYS A 98 -7.51 0.88 7.54
N LEU A 99 -6.81 1.96 7.20
CA LEU A 99 -5.74 1.97 6.19
C LEU A 99 -4.55 1.09 6.57
N LEU A 100 -4.15 1.03 7.84
CA LEU A 100 -3.11 0.12 8.32
C LEU A 100 -3.52 -1.36 8.20
N TYR A 101 -4.78 -1.69 8.52
CA TYR A 101 -5.31 -3.04 8.31
C TYR A 101 -5.37 -3.41 6.83
N LYS A 102 -5.89 -2.51 5.98
CA LYS A 102 -5.89 -2.68 4.52
C LYS A 102 -4.47 -2.84 3.98
N PHE A 103 -3.50 -2.06 4.44
CA PHE A 103 -2.10 -2.19 4.04
C PHE A 103 -1.50 -3.55 4.43
N LYS A 104 -1.76 -4.03 5.65
CA LYS A 104 -1.38 -5.38 6.06
C LYS A 104 -2.03 -6.44 5.16
N ALA A 105 -3.32 -6.29 4.84
CA ALA A 105 -4.01 -7.20 3.93
C ALA A 105 -3.38 -7.20 2.52
N LYS A 106 -3.06 -6.02 1.97
CA LYS A 106 -2.34 -5.89 0.68
C LYS A 106 -1.00 -6.61 0.71
N LYS A 107 -0.22 -6.49 1.80
CA LYS A 107 1.06 -7.22 2.00
C LYS A 107 0.84 -8.72 2.02
N ASN A 108 -0.12 -9.20 2.81
CA ASN A 108 -0.43 -10.62 2.92
C ASN A 108 -0.90 -11.20 1.59
N TYR A 109 -1.76 -10.48 0.87
CA TYR A 109 -2.29 -10.88 -0.42
C TYR A 109 -1.19 -11.03 -1.47
N ILE A 110 -0.34 -10.01 -1.68
CA ILE A 110 0.73 -10.13 -2.68
C ILE A 110 1.78 -11.18 -2.28
N ASN A 111 2.06 -11.34 -0.99
CA ASN A 111 2.95 -12.40 -0.52
C ASN A 111 2.35 -13.78 -0.77
N TYR A 112 1.05 -13.97 -0.51
CA TYR A 112 0.35 -15.21 -0.83
C TYR A 112 0.45 -15.54 -2.32
N LEU A 113 0.11 -14.58 -3.19
CA LEU A 113 0.22 -14.77 -4.63
C LEU A 113 1.63 -15.17 -5.07
N CYS A 114 2.66 -14.45 -4.61
CA CYS A 114 4.04 -14.74 -4.98
C CYS A 114 4.50 -16.10 -4.45
N SER A 115 4.21 -16.44 -3.19
CA SER A 115 4.62 -17.71 -2.61
C SER A 115 3.94 -18.88 -3.31
N THR A 116 2.62 -18.83 -3.49
CA THR A 116 1.86 -19.88 -4.18
C THR A 116 2.32 -20.02 -5.64
N ALA A 117 2.61 -18.93 -6.34
CA ALA A 117 3.12 -19.01 -7.70
C ALA A 117 4.49 -19.70 -7.82
N ILE A 118 5.35 -19.55 -6.82
CA ILE A 118 6.63 -20.28 -6.76
C ILE A 118 6.38 -21.75 -6.44
N GLU A 119 5.56 -22.03 -5.41
CA GLU A 119 5.25 -23.39 -4.95
C GLU A 119 4.59 -24.23 -6.05
N GLU A 120 3.69 -23.63 -6.84
CA GLU A 120 3.01 -24.27 -7.96
C GLU A 120 3.85 -24.26 -9.27
N GLY A 121 5.06 -23.71 -9.24
CA GLY A 121 5.94 -23.67 -10.41
C GLY A 121 5.43 -22.78 -11.55
N ILE A 122 4.53 -21.83 -11.27
CA ILE A 122 4.02 -20.86 -12.24
C ILE A 122 5.10 -19.83 -12.57
N PHE A 123 5.80 -19.35 -11.55
CA PHE A 123 6.87 -18.35 -11.69
C PHE A 123 8.07 -18.71 -10.81
N ASN A 124 9.27 -18.38 -11.25
CA ASN A 124 10.45 -18.44 -10.40
C ASN A 124 10.49 -17.24 -9.43
N LYS A 125 11.47 -17.23 -8.54
CA LYS A 125 11.68 -16.15 -7.57
C LYS A 125 11.89 -14.78 -8.23
N ALA A 126 12.64 -14.70 -9.33
CA ALA A 126 12.89 -13.42 -9.99
C ALA A 126 11.62 -12.82 -10.61
N ASP A 127 10.78 -13.64 -11.23
CA ASP A 127 9.54 -13.17 -11.85
C ASP A 127 8.50 -12.75 -10.82
N THR A 128 8.40 -13.48 -9.70
CA THR A 128 7.52 -13.08 -8.59
C THR A 128 7.95 -11.78 -7.92
N GLU A 129 9.25 -11.45 -7.85
CA GLU A 129 9.70 -10.14 -7.39
C GLU A 129 9.27 -9.01 -8.35
N LYS A 130 9.35 -9.23 -9.67
CA LYS A 130 8.85 -8.25 -10.66
C LYS A 130 7.34 -8.01 -10.50
N ILE A 131 6.56 -9.08 -10.34
CA ILE A 131 5.12 -9.02 -10.09
C ILE A 131 4.82 -8.24 -8.80
N ARG A 132 5.56 -8.52 -7.72
CA ARG A 132 5.42 -7.79 -6.45
C ARG A 132 5.70 -6.30 -6.61
N ASN A 133 6.75 -5.95 -7.35
CA ASN A 133 7.10 -4.55 -7.62
C ASN A 133 6.02 -3.85 -8.44
N ASN A 134 5.50 -4.50 -9.48
CA ASN A 134 4.42 -3.96 -10.30
C ASN A 134 3.14 -3.78 -9.48
N TYR A 135 2.81 -4.71 -8.59
CA TYR A 135 1.68 -4.57 -7.67
C TYR A 135 1.79 -3.29 -6.82
N TRP A 136 2.94 -3.03 -6.20
CA TRP A 136 3.12 -1.84 -5.36
C TRP A 136 3.12 -0.54 -6.18
N LYS A 137 3.71 -0.56 -7.38
CA LYS A 137 3.66 0.56 -8.34
C LYS A 137 2.21 0.89 -8.75
N LEU A 138 1.41 -0.13 -9.03
CA LEU A 138 0.00 0.02 -9.42
C LEU A 138 -0.85 0.47 -8.23
N GLN A 139 -0.71 -0.16 -7.07
CA GLN A 139 -1.45 0.19 -5.84
C GLN A 139 -1.25 1.64 -5.41
N TYR A 140 -0.06 2.20 -5.63
CA TYR A 140 0.20 3.59 -5.32
C TYR A 140 -0.61 4.56 -6.18
N LYS A 141 -0.90 4.19 -7.44
CA LYS A 141 -1.53 5.06 -8.44
C LYS A 141 -3.02 4.80 -8.62
N TYR A 142 -3.48 3.58 -8.35
CA TYR A 142 -4.79 3.10 -8.76
C TYR A 142 -5.58 2.52 -7.60
N THR A 143 -6.91 2.54 -7.74
CA THR A 143 -7.81 1.81 -6.86
C THR A 143 -7.54 0.31 -6.94
N TYR A 144 -8.02 -0.45 -5.95
CA TYR A 144 -7.83 -1.90 -5.94
C TYR A 144 -8.38 -2.59 -7.21
N PRO A 145 -9.62 -2.32 -7.69
CA PRO A 145 -10.11 -2.93 -8.94
C PRO A 145 -9.23 -2.63 -10.16
N ASN A 146 -8.78 -1.40 -10.31
CA ASN A 146 -7.90 -1.02 -11.42
C ASN A 146 -6.52 -1.66 -11.29
N THR A 147 -5.99 -1.75 -10.06
CA THR A 147 -4.74 -2.47 -9.80
C THR A 147 -4.87 -3.93 -10.22
N GLN A 148 -5.96 -4.61 -9.87
CA GLN A 148 -6.20 -6.01 -10.23
C GLN A 148 -6.29 -6.19 -11.75
N SER A 149 -7.07 -5.35 -12.43
CA SER A 149 -7.21 -5.40 -13.89
C SER A 149 -5.87 -5.23 -14.61
N MET A 150 -5.03 -4.29 -14.15
CA MET A 150 -3.72 -4.04 -14.76
C MET A 150 -2.68 -5.09 -14.38
N LEU A 151 -2.67 -5.56 -13.12
CA LEU A 151 -1.72 -6.56 -12.62
C LEU A 151 -1.86 -7.89 -13.37
N PHE A 152 -3.07 -8.26 -13.76
CA PHE A 152 -3.35 -9.49 -14.47
C PHE A 152 -3.61 -9.28 -15.96
N SER A 153 -3.17 -8.16 -16.53
CA SER A 153 -3.22 -7.92 -17.98
C SER A 153 -2.04 -8.64 -18.65
N PRO A 154 -2.26 -9.78 -19.34
CA PRO A 154 -1.18 -10.60 -19.91
C PRO A 154 -0.34 -9.86 -20.95
N TYR A 155 -0.93 -8.87 -21.63
CA TYR A 155 -0.29 -8.10 -22.69
C TYR A 155 0.09 -6.69 -22.26
N SER A 156 0.30 -6.46 -20.94
CA SER A 156 0.82 -5.17 -20.49
C SER A 156 2.25 -4.96 -21.04
N THR A 157 2.53 -3.77 -21.56
CA THR A 157 3.87 -3.43 -22.06
C THR A 157 4.94 -3.54 -20.98
N GLU A 158 4.58 -3.31 -19.71
CA GLU A 158 5.48 -3.48 -18.56
C GLU A 158 5.94 -4.94 -18.43
N TYR A 159 5.03 -5.91 -18.57
CA TYR A 159 5.37 -7.34 -18.48
C TYR A 159 6.10 -7.87 -19.70
N TYR A 160 5.74 -7.39 -20.89
CA TYR A 160 6.47 -7.70 -22.12
C TYR A 160 7.95 -7.29 -21.98
N ASN A 161 8.21 -6.05 -21.54
CA ASN A 161 9.58 -5.55 -21.34
C ASN A 161 10.33 -6.29 -20.22
N GLN A 162 9.61 -6.89 -19.28
CA GLN A 162 10.16 -7.63 -18.15
C GLN A 162 10.30 -9.14 -18.42
N ASN A 163 9.93 -9.61 -19.63
CA ASN A 163 9.90 -11.02 -20.03
C ASN A 163 9.09 -11.89 -19.05
N ILE A 164 7.94 -11.40 -18.58
CA ILE A 164 7.03 -12.19 -17.74
C ILE A 164 6.09 -12.99 -18.63
N ASP A 165 5.96 -14.29 -18.36
CA ASP A 165 5.08 -15.19 -19.08
C ASP A 165 3.59 -14.78 -18.95
N PRO A 166 2.92 -14.45 -20.07
CA PRO A 166 1.49 -14.13 -20.09
C PRO A 166 0.59 -15.26 -19.56
N GLU A 167 0.92 -16.53 -19.82
CA GLU A 167 0.11 -17.66 -19.35
C GLU A 167 0.20 -17.80 -17.82
N GLY A 168 1.40 -17.60 -17.26
CA GLY A 168 1.60 -17.51 -15.84
C GLY A 168 0.76 -16.42 -15.16
N LEU A 169 0.54 -15.27 -15.82
CA LEU A 169 -0.31 -14.19 -15.27
C LEU A 169 -1.79 -14.61 -15.22
N VAL A 170 -2.26 -15.38 -16.21
CA VAL A 170 -3.62 -15.94 -16.21
C VAL A 170 -3.78 -16.94 -15.06
N LYS A 171 -2.79 -17.82 -14.83
CA LYS A 171 -2.79 -18.76 -13.68
C LYS A 171 -2.74 -18.02 -12.34
N LEU A 172 -1.93 -16.96 -12.25
CA LEU A 172 -1.86 -16.12 -11.05
C LEU A 172 -3.19 -15.43 -10.74
N LYS A 173 -3.92 -14.99 -11.78
CA LYS A 173 -5.27 -14.46 -11.61
C LYS A 173 -6.20 -15.49 -10.99
N ALA A 174 -6.14 -16.76 -11.42
CA ALA A 174 -6.96 -17.82 -10.82
C ALA A 174 -6.64 -18.04 -9.34
N ILE A 175 -5.35 -17.99 -8.94
CA ILE A 175 -4.94 -18.03 -7.53
C ILE A 175 -5.52 -16.83 -6.76
N SER A 176 -5.48 -15.65 -7.37
CA SER A 176 -6.07 -14.44 -6.79
C SER A 176 -7.57 -14.58 -6.59
N ASP A 177 -8.29 -15.04 -7.60
CA ASP A 177 -9.75 -15.22 -7.52
C ASP A 177 -10.09 -16.17 -6.36
N LYS A 178 -9.36 -17.29 -6.21
CA LYS A 178 -9.50 -18.24 -5.09
C LYS A 178 -9.22 -17.59 -3.72
N TYR A 179 -8.18 -16.78 -3.59
CA TYR A 179 -7.90 -16.05 -2.35
C TYR A 179 -9.05 -15.11 -1.96
N LEU A 180 -9.70 -14.50 -2.96
CA LEU A 180 -10.78 -13.54 -2.78
C LEU A 180 -12.16 -14.19 -2.54
N GLU A 181 -12.26 -15.51 -2.56
CA GLU A 181 -13.44 -16.24 -2.07
C GLU A 181 -13.66 -16.00 -0.56
N ASP A 182 -12.59 -15.70 0.19
CA ASP A 182 -12.72 -15.14 1.54
C ASP A 182 -13.23 -13.70 1.45
N THR A 183 -14.55 -13.55 1.55
CA THR A 183 -15.27 -12.27 1.56
C THR A 183 -14.68 -11.24 2.53
N LYS A 184 -14.09 -11.66 3.66
CA LYS A 184 -13.47 -10.73 4.61
C LYS A 184 -12.18 -10.13 4.06
N GLN A 185 -11.35 -10.93 3.37
CA GLN A 185 -10.15 -10.43 2.70
C GLN A 185 -10.52 -9.52 1.54
N GLU A 186 -11.50 -9.94 0.73
CA GLU A 186 -11.98 -9.19 -0.41
C GLU A 186 -12.48 -7.79 0.01
N GLN A 187 -13.35 -7.74 1.02
CA GLN A 187 -13.87 -6.47 1.55
C GLN A 187 -12.76 -5.57 2.10
N LEU A 188 -11.79 -6.15 2.81
CA LEU A 188 -10.67 -5.39 3.39
C LEU A 188 -9.77 -4.79 2.29
N LEU A 189 -9.52 -5.52 1.21
CA LEU A 189 -8.73 -5.07 0.06
C LEU A 189 -9.48 -4.01 -0.78
N LYS A 190 -10.80 -4.18 -0.97
CA LYS A 190 -11.67 -3.25 -1.72
C LYS A 190 -12.05 -2.00 -0.94
N TRP A 191 -11.80 -1.94 0.37
CA TRP A 191 -12.17 -0.78 1.18
C TRP A 191 -11.51 0.50 0.62
N ASN A 192 -12.35 1.49 0.30
CA ASN A 192 -11.94 2.78 -0.24
C ASN A 192 -12.50 3.87 0.67
N TYR A 193 -11.60 4.72 1.18
CA TYR A 193 -11.96 5.78 2.11
C TYR A 193 -12.95 6.79 1.50
N TYR A 194 -12.73 7.18 0.23
CA TYR A 194 -13.62 8.12 -0.46
C TYR A 194 -15.03 7.56 -0.65
N LYS A 195 -15.17 6.25 -0.89
CA LYS A 195 -16.50 5.62 -1.04
C LYS A 195 -17.33 5.77 0.23
N TYR A 196 -16.71 5.66 1.41
CA TYR A 196 -17.40 5.87 2.69
C TYR A 196 -17.82 7.32 2.93
N TYR A 197 -17.11 8.29 2.35
CA TYR A 197 -17.36 9.71 2.58
C TYR A 197 -18.33 10.35 1.57
N TYR A 198 -18.36 9.88 0.33
CA TYR A 198 -19.41 10.33 -0.61
C TYR A 198 -20.81 9.91 -0.14
N TYR A 199 -20.96 8.73 0.46
CA TYR A 199 -22.25 8.33 1.05
C TYR A 199 -22.67 9.15 2.27
N THR A 200 -21.73 9.72 3.04
CA THR A 200 -22.11 10.66 4.09
C THR A 200 -22.44 12.03 3.52
N TYR A 201 -21.80 12.46 2.42
CA TYR A 201 -22.13 13.75 1.79
C TYR A 201 -23.50 13.75 1.11
N GLU A 202 -23.87 12.67 0.40
CA GLU A 202 -25.21 12.56 -0.21
C GLU A 202 -26.32 12.55 0.84
N TYR A 203 -26.07 12.02 2.05
CA TYR A 203 -27.10 11.97 3.10
C TYR A 203 -27.35 13.32 3.81
N TYR A 204 -26.44 14.29 3.70
CA TYR A 204 -26.62 15.61 4.32
C TYR A 204 -27.18 16.67 3.36
N TYR A 205 -27.25 16.38 2.06
CA TYR A 205 -27.73 17.33 1.04
C TYR A 205 -28.91 16.83 0.19
N SER A 206 -29.53 15.70 0.57
CA SER A 206 -30.85 15.25 0.08
C SER A 206 -31.93 15.49 1.13
#